data_AF-A0A166NTP1-F1
#
_entry.id   AF-A0A166NTP1-F1
#
_cell.length_a   1.000
_cell.length_b   1.000
_cell.length_c   1.000
_cell.angle_alpha   90.00
_cell.angle_beta   90.00
_cell.angle_gamma   90.00
#
_symmetry.space_group_name_H-M   'P 1'
#
loop_
_entity.id
_entity.type
_entity.pdbx_description
1 polymer ?
#
loop_
_entity_poly.entity_id
_entity_poly.type
_entity_poly.pdbx_seq_one_letter_code
_entity_poly.pdbx_strand_id
1 'polypeptide(L)'
;MLVILLDMFGAQLRTLELARSLHSLDADYLVPALHRCHTLQEIGYSVNITLPPRHNITMGAVNDSVRVVRLQGTLALANSLVNWGDLEAHFRFLAGPALPALQTVVLYPSHGIWDEIMGDQRFPPLGRALRGRGCVLQRADGEPVLAFDLSTSS
;
A
#
# COMPACT_ATOMS: atom_id res chain seq x y z
N MET A 1 2.94 21.70 3.38
CA MET A 1 1.63 21.66 4.07
C MET A 1 1.43 20.36 4.84
N LEU A 2 1.49 19.17 4.22
CA LEU A 2 1.28 17.90 4.94
C LEU A 2 2.22 17.70 6.14
N VAL A 3 3.53 17.94 5.98
CA VAL A 3 4.52 17.78 7.07
C VAL A 3 4.16 18.61 8.31
N ILE A 4 3.71 19.85 8.13
CA ILE A 4 3.29 20.73 9.23
C ILE A 4 2.07 20.14 9.96
N LEU A 5 1.10 19.61 9.23
CA LEU A 5 -0.06 18.94 9.82
C LEU A 5 0.35 17.69 10.59
N LEU A 6 1.30 16.92 10.08
CA LEU A 6 1.84 15.75 10.76
C LEU A 6 2.62 16.14 12.03
N ASP A 7 3.38 17.23 12.01
CA ASP A 7 4.10 17.73 13.20
C ASP A 7 3.11 18.21 14.28
N MET A 8 2.00 18.85 13.89
CA MET A 8 0.99 19.35 14.83
C MET A 8 0.09 18.27 15.42
N PHE A 9 -0.32 17.30 14.59
CA PHE A 9 -1.39 16.36 14.95
C PHE A 9 -0.95 14.89 14.93
N GLY A 10 0.30 14.59 14.59
CA GLY A 10 0.77 13.22 14.39
C GLY A 10 0.60 12.32 15.61
N ALA A 11 0.78 12.85 16.82
CA ALA A 11 0.64 12.09 18.06
C ALA A 11 -0.79 11.57 18.30
N GLN A 12 -1.82 12.20 17.73
CA GLN A 12 -3.23 11.80 17.87
C GLN A 12 -3.82 11.15 16.62
N LEU A 13 -3.07 11.14 15.50
CA LEU A 13 -3.57 10.66 14.22
C LEU A 13 -3.68 9.13 14.22
N ARG A 14 -4.89 8.61 14.03
CA ARG A 14 -5.17 7.16 13.95
C ARG A 14 -5.34 6.65 12.52
N THR A 15 -5.83 7.51 11.63
CA THR A 15 -6.08 7.18 10.23
C THR A 15 -5.53 8.31 9.37
N LEU A 16 -4.77 7.96 8.33
CA LEU A 16 -4.27 8.89 7.33
C LEU A 16 -4.79 8.46 5.95
N GLU A 17 -5.48 9.36 5.26
CA GLU A 17 -5.91 9.13 3.88
C GLU A 17 -5.26 10.15 2.93
N LEU A 18 -4.40 9.65 2.05
CA LEU A 18 -3.76 10.41 0.99
C LEU A 18 -4.68 10.40 -0.24
N ALA A 19 -5.64 11.33 -0.24
CA ALA A 19 -6.71 11.39 -1.22
C ALA A 19 -6.23 11.81 -2.63
N ARG A 20 -7.00 11.39 -3.64
CA ARG A 20 -6.77 11.61 -5.08
C ARG A 20 -6.72 13.07 -5.53
N SER A 21 -7.25 14.02 -4.76
CA SER A 21 -7.24 15.45 -5.11
C SER A 21 -5.85 16.08 -5.02
N LEU A 22 -4.87 15.35 -4.47
CA LEU A 22 -3.46 15.72 -4.53
C LEU A 22 -2.90 15.26 -5.88
N HIS A 23 -3.12 16.07 -6.92
CA HIS A 23 -2.55 15.83 -8.24
C HIS A 23 -1.02 15.63 -8.12
N SER A 24 -0.55 14.47 -8.59
CA SER A 24 0.86 14.04 -8.62
C SER A 24 1.59 14.19 -7.29
N LEU A 25 1.43 13.20 -6.40
CA LEU A 25 2.32 13.05 -5.25
C LEU A 25 3.68 12.51 -5.74
N ASP A 26 4.45 13.35 -6.43
CA ASP A 26 5.85 13.10 -6.86
C ASP A 26 6.83 13.08 -5.68
N ALA A 27 6.33 12.84 -4.45
CA ALA A 27 7.12 12.77 -3.24
C ALA A 27 6.67 11.59 -2.39
N ASP A 28 7.60 11.09 -1.56
CA ASP A 28 7.31 10.09 -0.54
C ASP A 28 6.65 10.76 0.66
N TYR A 29 5.33 10.59 0.78
CA TYR A 29 4.54 11.08 1.91
C TYR A 29 4.33 10.01 2.99
N LEU A 30 4.68 8.76 2.70
CA LEU A 30 4.53 7.66 3.64
C LEU A 30 5.60 7.73 4.71
N VAL A 31 6.87 7.91 4.34
CA VAL A 31 7.98 7.96 5.32
C VAL A 31 7.79 9.10 6.34
N PRO A 32 7.49 10.35 5.94
CA PRO A 32 7.26 11.42 6.91
C PRO A 32 6.09 11.15 7.85
N ALA A 33 5.01 10.52 7.37
CA ALA A 33 3.85 10.17 8.18
C ALA A 33 4.17 9.06 9.18
N LEU A 34 4.84 8.00 8.74
CA LEU A 34 5.22 6.88 9.59
C LEU A 34 6.15 7.32 10.73
N HIS A 35 7.03 8.28 10.46
CA HIS A 35 7.95 8.80 11.47
C HIS A 35 7.27 9.68 12.52
N ARG A 36 6.24 10.45 12.13
CA ARG A 36 5.59 11.45 13.02
C ARG A 36 4.34 10.94 13.72
N CYS A 37 3.73 9.88 13.19
CA CYS A 37 2.44 9.38 13.66
C CYS A 37 2.60 8.01 14.32
N HIS A 38 3.15 7.98 15.53
CA HIS A 38 3.37 6.74 16.29
C HIS A 38 2.08 6.04 16.74
N THR A 39 0.94 6.73 16.67
CA THR A 39 -0.38 6.20 17.02
C THR A 39 -1.21 5.76 15.82
N LEU A 40 -0.66 5.91 14.61
CA LEU A 40 -1.33 5.65 13.33
C LEU A 40 -1.65 4.17 13.17
N GLN A 41 -2.92 3.83 13.00
CA GLN A 41 -3.39 2.46 12.84
C GLN A 41 -3.71 2.13 11.39
N GLU A 42 -4.11 3.12 10.60
CA GLU A 42 -4.60 2.92 9.25
C GLU A 42 -4.04 3.94 8.26
N ILE A 43 -3.65 3.46 7.08
CA ILE A 43 -3.21 4.32 5.97
C ILE A 43 -4.00 3.97 4.72
N GLY A 44 -4.63 4.95 4.07
CA GLY A 44 -5.19 4.83 2.74
C GLY A 44 -4.41 5.70 1.75
N TYR A 45 -3.99 5.14 0.63
CA TYR A 45 -3.32 5.92 -0.42
C TYR A 45 -3.49 5.29 -1.79
N SER A 46 -3.32 6.08 -2.85
CA SER A 46 -3.38 5.55 -4.20
C SER A 46 -2.00 5.16 -4.72
N VAL A 47 -1.86 3.89 -5.13
CA VAL A 47 -0.62 3.33 -5.69
C VAL A 47 -0.22 3.98 -7.02
N ASN A 48 -1.20 4.59 -7.71
CA ASN A 48 -0.99 5.21 -9.01
C ASN A 48 -0.32 6.59 -8.95
N ILE A 49 -0.46 7.29 -7.83
CA ILE A 49 0.00 8.69 -7.71
C ILE A 49 0.95 8.89 -6.54
N THR A 50 1.07 7.92 -5.62
CA THR A 50 1.98 7.99 -4.47
C THR A 50 3.28 7.29 -4.81
N LEU A 51 4.42 7.97 -4.68
CA LEU A 51 5.71 7.30 -4.80
C LEU A 51 5.87 6.23 -3.71
N PRO A 52 6.36 5.02 -4.07
CA PRO A 52 6.68 4.00 -3.08
C PRO A 52 7.85 4.49 -2.21
N PRO A 53 7.94 4.09 -0.93
CA PRO A 53 9.11 4.37 -0.12
C PRO A 53 10.36 3.73 -0.74
N ARG A 54 11.28 4.55 -1.28
CA ARG A 54 12.46 4.05 -2.02
C ARG A 54 13.67 3.92 -1.08
N HIS A 55 14.24 2.71 -1.03
CA HIS A 55 15.62 2.30 -0.74
C HIS A 55 16.40 2.86 0.48
N ASN A 56 15.88 3.77 1.29
CA ASN A 56 16.56 4.30 2.49
C ASN A 56 15.66 4.23 3.73
N ILE A 57 14.94 3.13 3.94
CA ILE A 57 14.45 2.79 5.29
C ILE A 57 15.63 2.21 6.08
N THR A 58 16.68 3.02 6.22
CA THR A 58 17.75 2.81 7.19
C THR A 58 17.18 3.17 8.55
N MET A 59 16.62 2.17 9.23
CA MET A 59 16.28 2.13 10.67
C MET A 59 15.34 3.19 11.27
N GLY A 60 14.97 4.29 10.58
CA GLY A 60 14.25 5.42 11.19
C GLY A 60 12.74 5.53 10.92
N ALA A 61 12.18 4.72 10.01
CA ALA A 61 10.77 4.79 9.61
C ALA A 61 10.00 3.49 9.90
N VAL A 62 10.44 2.73 10.89
CA VAL A 62 9.64 1.62 11.42
C VAL A 62 8.47 2.21 12.20
N ASN A 63 7.26 1.77 11.87
CA ASN A 63 6.05 2.16 12.58
C ASN A 63 5.32 0.93 13.11
N ASP A 64 5.29 0.81 14.43
CA ASP A 64 4.79 -0.37 15.14
C ASP A 64 3.28 -0.34 15.38
N SER A 65 2.57 0.69 14.92
CA SER A 65 1.13 0.86 15.18
C SER A 65 0.25 0.66 13.96
N VAL A 66 0.78 0.79 12.74
CA VAL A 66 0.00 0.61 11.51
C VAL A 66 -0.40 -0.86 11.34
N ARG A 67 -1.71 -1.10 11.34
CA ARG A 67 -2.32 -2.44 11.21
C ARG A 67 -3.01 -2.65 9.87
N VAL A 68 -3.52 -1.57 9.26
CA VAL A 68 -4.30 -1.64 8.01
C VAL A 68 -3.74 -0.68 6.98
N VAL A 69 -3.52 -1.16 5.76
CA VAL A 69 -3.22 -0.33 4.60
C VAL A 69 -4.28 -0.53 3.53
N ARG A 70 -4.87 0.56 3.03
CA ARG A 70 -5.83 0.56 1.92
C ARG A 70 -5.15 1.10 0.67
N LEU A 71 -5.01 0.25 -0.35
CA LEU A 71 -4.43 0.61 -1.64
C LEU A 71 -5.54 0.98 -2.62
N GLN A 72 -5.57 2.25 -3.01
CA GLN A 72 -6.52 2.76 -3.99
C GLN A 72 -5.94 2.66 -5.41
N GLY A 73 -6.54 1.82 -6.25
CA GLY A 73 -6.30 1.77 -7.69
C GLY A 73 -7.27 2.68 -8.44
N THR A 74 -6.82 3.31 -9.52
CA THR A 74 -7.66 4.17 -10.36
C THR A 74 -7.60 3.79 -11.83
N LEU A 75 -8.76 3.47 -12.42
CA LEU A 75 -8.93 3.09 -13.83
C LEU A 75 -8.60 4.22 -14.82
N ALA A 76 -8.63 5.50 -14.41
CA ALA A 76 -8.35 6.62 -15.32
C ALA A 76 -6.93 6.62 -15.89
N LEU A 77 -6.02 5.84 -15.30
CA LEU A 77 -4.67 5.61 -15.81
C LEU A 77 -4.58 4.30 -16.62
N ALA A 78 -5.67 3.59 -16.92
CA ALA A 78 -5.62 2.34 -17.70
C ALA A 78 -5.08 2.51 -19.14
N ASN A 79 -5.08 3.74 -19.67
CA ASN A 79 -4.40 4.06 -20.93
C ASN A 79 -2.87 4.25 -20.77
N SER A 80 -2.38 4.36 -19.53
CA SER A 80 -0.97 4.35 -19.16
C SER A 80 -0.70 3.10 -18.31
N LEU A 81 -0.22 2.04 -18.96
CA LEU A 81 0.30 0.80 -18.37
C LEU A 81 0.61 0.95 -16.88
N VAL A 82 -0.07 0.17 -16.02
CA VAL A 82 0.29 0.04 -14.60
C VAL A 82 1.81 -0.03 -14.49
N ASN A 83 2.43 0.94 -13.79
CA ASN A 83 3.87 0.90 -13.59
C ASN A 83 4.19 -0.21 -12.60
N TRP A 84 4.49 -1.40 -13.12
CA TRP A 84 4.80 -2.57 -12.33
C TRP A 84 6.00 -2.36 -11.41
N GLY A 85 7.00 -1.58 -11.82
CA GLY A 85 8.14 -1.27 -10.97
C GLY A 85 7.74 -0.53 -9.69
N ASP A 86 6.83 0.45 -9.79
CA ASP A 86 6.33 1.17 -8.61
C ASP A 86 5.36 0.31 -7.78
N LEU A 87 4.50 -0.48 -8.44
CA LEU A 87 3.61 -1.41 -7.74
C LEU A 87 4.40 -2.45 -6.93
N GLU A 88 5.41 -3.07 -7.54
CA GLU A 88 6.31 -4.01 -6.85
C GLU A 88 7.03 -3.34 -5.67
N ALA A 89 7.46 -2.08 -5.83
CA ALA A 89 8.11 -1.34 -4.75
C ALA A 89 7.14 -1.05 -3.58
N HIS A 90 5.87 -0.72 -3.85
CA HIS A 90 4.83 -0.60 -2.82
C HIS A 90 4.65 -1.91 -2.06
N PHE A 91 4.48 -3.03 -2.77
CA PHE A 91 4.32 -4.33 -2.14
C PHE A 91 5.57 -4.78 -1.38
N ARG A 92 6.77 -4.48 -1.87
CA ARG A 92 8.03 -4.77 -1.17
C ARG A 92 8.14 -3.97 0.13
N PHE A 93 7.73 -2.70 0.11
CA PHE A 93 7.67 -1.87 1.31
C PHE A 93 6.70 -2.47 2.34
N LEU A 94 5.48 -2.83 1.92
CA LEU A 94 4.47 -3.42 2.80
C LEU A 94 4.84 -4.80 3.32
N ALA A 95 5.54 -5.62 2.52
CA ALA A 95 6.06 -6.91 2.94
C ALA A 95 7.35 -6.79 3.79
N GLY A 96 7.98 -5.63 3.81
CA GLY A 96 9.24 -5.36 4.51
C GLY A 96 9.07 -5.13 6.01
N PRO A 97 10.19 -4.87 6.72
CA PRO A 97 10.22 -4.72 8.18
C PRO A 97 9.68 -3.37 8.68
N ALA A 98 9.33 -2.44 7.79
CA ALA A 98 8.94 -1.08 8.17
C ALA A 98 7.60 -1.00 8.91
N LEU A 99 6.71 -1.97 8.71
CA LEU A 99 5.38 -2.00 9.31
C LEU A 99 5.17 -3.32 10.05
N PRO A 100 5.86 -3.60 11.16
CA PRO A 100 5.84 -4.92 11.80
C PRO A 100 4.44 -5.31 12.31
N ALA A 101 3.59 -4.35 12.68
CA ALA A 101 2.22 -4.59 13.11
C ALA A 101 1.19 -4.70 11.98
N LEU A 102 1.61 -4.60 10.70
CA LEU A 102 0.70 -4.69 9.56
C LEU A 102 0.03 -6.06 9.52
N GLN A 103 -1.31 -6.06 9.57
CA GLN A 103 -2.16 -7.25 9.59
C GLN A 103 -2.98 -7.38 8.32
N THR A 104 -3.41 -6.25 7.73
CA THR A 104 -4.34 -6.26 6.59
C THR A 104 -3.92 -5.26 5.52
N VAL A 105 -3.88 -5.71 4.27
CA VAL A 105 -3.83 -4.87 3.07
C VAL A 105 -5.15 -5.01 2.33
N VAL A 106 -5.83 -3.90 2.09
CA VAL A 106 -7.13 -3.84 1.43
C VAL A 106 -7.01 -3.20 0.05
N LEU A 107 -7.48 -3.88 -0.97
CA LEU A 107 -7.50 -3.40 -2.35
C LEU A 107 -8.83 -2.67 -2.64
N TYR A 108 -8.75 -1.37 -2.95
CA TYR A 108 -9.88 -0.51 -3.30
C TYR A 108 -9.76 0.03 -4.73
N PRO A 109 -10.85 0.09 -5.52
CA PRO A 109 -12.17 -0.50 -5.27
C PRO A 109 -12.14 -2.04 -5.28
N SER A 110 -13.22 -2.69 -4.80
CA SER A 110 -13.32 -4.16 -4.81
C SER A 110 -13.08 -4.75 -6.20
N HIS A 111 -13.61 -4.12 -7.25
CA HIS A 111 -13.56 -4.59 -8.64
C HIS A 111 -13.01 -3.53 -9.59
N GLY A 112 -12.54 -3.94 -10.76
CA GLY A 112 -11.97 -3.08 -11.80
C GLY A 112 -10.46 -3.27 -11.91
N ILE A 113 -9.68 -2.21 -11.70
CA ILE A 113 -8.22 -2.25 -11.90
C ILE A 113 -7.52 -3.38 -11.11
N TRP A 114 -8.01 -3.73 -9.92
CA TRP A 114 -7.42 -4.81 -9.15
C TRP A 114 -7.72 -6.19 -9.76
N ASP A 115 -8.85 -6.37 -10.47
CA ASP A 115 -9.10 -7.61 -11.22
C ASP A 115 -8.07 -7.80 -12.33
N GLU A 116 -7.77 -6.72 -13.07
CA GLU A 116 -6.76 -6.72 -14.12
C GLU A 116 -5.35 -6.98 -13.56
N ILE A 117 -4.98 -6.28 -12.48
CA ILE A 117 -3.69 -6.46 -11.82
C ILE A 117 -3.55 -7.89 -11.27
N MET A 118 -4.58 -8.42 -10.60
CA MET A 118 -4.55 -9.76 -10.02
C MET A 118 -4.55 -10.87 -11.08
N GLY A 119 -5.09 -10.61 -12.26
CA GLY A 119 -5.02 -11.52 -13.41
C GLY A 119 -3.64 -11.58 -14.09
N ASP A 120 -2.73 -10.65 -13.80
CA ASP A 120 -1.38 -10.62 -14.38
C ASP A 120 -0.43 -11.57 -13.63
N GLN A 121 0.40 -12.31 -14.37
CA GLN A 121 1.38 -13.27 -13.86
C GLN A 121 2.41 -12.67 -12.88
N ARG A 122 2.58 -11.34 -12.86
CA ARG A 122 3.50 -10.64 -11.95
C ARG A 122 2.91 -10.40 -10.56
N PHE A 123 1.59 -10.51 -10.39
CA PHE A 123 0.94 -10.27 -9.10
C PHE A 123 1.11 -11.39 -8.06
N PRO A 124 1.03 -12.69 -8.39
CA PRO A 124 1.11 -13.76 -7.40
C PRO A 124 2.34 -13.70 -6.46
N PRO A 125 3.56 -13.36 -6.93
CA PRO A 125 4.71 -13.12 -6.05
C PRO A 125 4.47 -12.02 -4.99
N LEU A 126 3.77 -10.94 -5.35
CA LEU A 126 3.48 -9.81 -4.45
C LEU A 126 2.50 -10.23 -3.36
N GLY A 127 1.43 -10.92 -3.74
CA GLY A 127 0.48 -11.48 -2.79
C GLY A 127 1.09 -12.55 -1.88
N ARG A 128 2.04 -13.35 -2.39
CA ARG A 128 2.80 -14.31 -1.56
C ARG A 128 3.70 -13.62 -0.54
N ALA A 129 4.36 -12.52 -0.90
CA ALA A 129 5.25 -11.80 0.01
C ALA A 129 4.50 -11.26 1.24
N LEU A 130 3.30 -10.68 1.05
CA LEU A 130 2.46 -10.22 2.15
C LEU A 130 1.95 -11.38 3.02
N ARG A 131 1.47 -12.46 2.40
CA ARG A 131 0.99 -13.63 3.15
C ARG A 131 2.09 -14.34 3.92
N GLY A 132 3.31 -14.40 3.38
CA GLY A 132 4.47 -15.02 4.03
C GLY A 132 4.82 -14.40 5.39
N ARG A 133 4.38 -13.17 5.67
CA ARG A 133 4.53 -12.49 6.96
C ARG A 133 3.25 -12.48 7.81
N GLY A 134 2.23 -13.26 7.43
CA GLY A 134 0.95 -13.34 8.13
C GLY A 134 -0.03 -12.19 7.84
N CYS A 135 0.23 -11.37 6.81
CA CYS A 135 -0.69 -10.30 6.42
C CYS A 135 -1.83 -10.85 5.56
N VAL A 136 -3.07 -10.46 5.88
CA VAL A 136 -4.25 -10.72 5.07
C VAL A 136 -4.28 -9.72 3.91
N LEU A 137 -4.44 -10.23 2.69
CA LEU A 137 -4.71 -9.43 1.51
C LEU A 137 -6.17 -9.64 1.11
N GLN A 138 -6.97 -8.58 1.08
CA GLN A 138 -8.41 -8.66 0.82
C GLN A 138 -8.89 -7.54 -0.08
N ARG A 139 -10.06 -7.75 -0.69
CA ARG A 139 -10.81 -6.72 -1.39
C ARG A 139 -11.56 -5.82 -0.39
N ALA A 140 -12.06 -4.70 -0.90
CA ALA A 140 -12.81 -3.72 -0.14
C ALA A 140 -14.13 -4.25 0.49
N ASP A 141 -14.72 -5.29 -0.10
CA ASP A 141 -15.89 -6.01 0.39
C ASP A 141 -15.55 -7.05 1.48
N GLY A 142 -14.27 -7.25 1.79
CA GLY A 142 -13.80 -8.22 2.77
C GLY A 142 -13.44 -9.58 2.17
N GLU A 143 -13.65 -9.80 0.86
CA GLU A 143 -13.27 -11.06 0.23
C GLU A 143 -11.75 -11.23 0.21
N PRO A 144 -11.22 -12.37 0.69
CA PRO A 144 -9.80 -12.62 0.65
C PRO A 144 -9.30 -12.72 -0.79
N VAL A 145 -8.13 -12.14 -1.07
CA VAL A 145 -7.41 -12.35 -2.32
C VAL A 145 -6.70 -13.69 -2.23
N LEU A 146 -7.40 -14.73 -2.67
CA LEU A 146 -6.84 -16.07 -2.79
C LEU A 146 -5.81 -16.09 -3.91
N ALA A 147 -4.74 -16.86 -3.73
CA ALA A 147 -3.79 -17.08 -4.80
C ALA A 147 -4.53 -17.70 -5.98
N PHE A 148 -4.42 -17.09 -7.16
CA PHE A 148 -4.44 -17.90 -8.37
C PHE A 148 -3.13 -18.67 -8.35
N ASP A 149 -3.15 -19.86 -7.75
CA ASP A 149 -2.14 -20.87 -8.02
C ASP A 149 -2.35 -21.28 -9.47
N LEU A 150 -1.81 -20.49 -10.39
CA LEU A 150 -1.58 -20.91 -11.75
C LEU A 150 -0.46 -21.96 -11.72
N SER A 151 -0.76 -23.13 -11.16
CA SER A 151 -0.32 -24.37 -11.77
C SER A 151 -1.08 -24.49 -13.08
N THR A 152 -0.60 -23.81 -14.12
CA THR A 152 -0.94 -24.18 -15.48
C THR A 152 -0.38 -25.58 -15.70
N SER A 153 -1.26 -26.56 -15.51
CA SER A 153 -1.20 -27.81 -16.24
C SER A 153 -1.26 -27.47 -17.72
N SER A 154 -0.12 -27.53 -18.41
CA SER A 154 0.00 -27.74 -19.86
C SER A 154 1.42 -28.19 -20.14
#